data_AF-A0A0F7S7J3-F1
#
_entry.id   AF-A0A0F7S7J3-F1
#
_cell.length_a   1.000
_cell.length_b   1.000
_cell.length_c   1.000
_cell.angle_alpha   90.00
_cell.angle_beta   90.00
_cell.angle_gamma   90.00
#
_symmetry.space_group_name_H-M   'P 1'
#
loop_
_entity.id
_entity.type
_entity.pdbx_description
1 polymer ?
#
loop_
_entity_poly.entity_id
_entity_poly.type
_entity_poly.pdbx_seq_one_letter_code
_entity_poly.pdbx_strand_id
1 'polypeptide(L)'
;MPYEKDEIREVLRLRTKVEGHLIAEDALEKLTEEGVRSSLRFALQLLSPSSILAKTAGRSEITTKDIAEANELFMDARRSAKVLMSIGEASEAVPMETS
;
A
#
# COMPACT_ATOMS: atom_id res chain seq x y z
N MET A 1 -16.03 0.03 15.47
CA MET A 1 -14.74 -0.47 16.00
C MET A 1 -13.77 -0.62 14.85
N PRO A 2 -12.47 -0.46 15.06
CA PRO A 2 -11.46 -0.90 14.09
C PRO A 2 -11.59 -2.41 13.85
N TYR A 3 -11.23 -2.88 12.66
CA TYR A 3 -11.09 -4.32 12.39
C TYR A 3 -9.82 -4.85 13.04
N GLU A 4 -9.89 -6.05 13.59
CA GLU A 4 -8.72 -6.78 14.10
C GLU A 4 -7.88 -7.34 12.94
N LYS A 5 -6.61 -7.69 13.21
CA LYS A 5 -5.69 -8.22 12.19
C LYS A 5 -6.26 -9.42 11.44
N ASP A 6 -6.87 -10.36 12.15
CA ASP A 6 -7.44 -11.57 11.56
C ASP A 6 -8.67 -11.26 10.68
N GLU A 7 -9.47 -10.26 11.06
CA GLU A 7 -10.60 -9.81 10.25
C GLU A 7 -10.13 -9.10 8.97
N ILE A 8 -9.07 -8.29 9.05
CA ILE A 8 -8.42 -7.67 7.88
C ILE A 8 -7.92 -8.76 6.93
N ARG A 9 -7.22 -9.77 7.46
CA ARG A 9 -6.71 -10.89 6.65
C ARG A 9 -7.86 -11.61 5.94
N GLU A 10 -8.96 -11.87 6.64
CA GLU A 10 -10.11 -12.58 6.07
C GLU A 10 -10.80 -11.75 4.97
N VAL A 11 -10.97 -10.44 5.17
CA VAL A 11 -11.53 -9.55 4.14
C VAL A 11 -10.63 -9.50 2.90
N LEU A 12 -9.31 -9.39 3.08
CA LEU A 12 -8.35 -9.41 1.96
C LEU A 12 -8.38 -10.74 1.21
N ARG A 13 -8.43 -11.86 1.93
CA ARG A 13 -8.55 -13.21 1.35
C ARG A 13 -9.85 -13.42 0.59
N LEU A 14 -10.97 -12.87 1.08
CA LEU A 14 -12.23 -12.91 0.35
C LEU A 14 -12.13 -12.06 -0.92
N ARG A 15 -11.52 -10.88 -0.83
CA ARG A 15 -11.37 -9.98 -1.97
C ARG A 15 -10.53 -10.60 -3.10
N THR A 16 -9.41 -11.24 -2.76
CA THR A 16 -8.55 -11.90 -3.75
C THR A 16 -9.30 -12.99 -4.50
N LYS A 17 -10.15 -13.77 -3.81
CA LYS A 17 -11.03 -14.75 -4.45
C LYS A 17 -12.07 -14.11 -5.37
N VAL A 18 -12.72 -13.03 -4.94
CA VAL A 18 -13.75 -12.32 -5.72
C VAL A 18 -13.16 -11.73 -7.00
N GLU A 19 -11.94 -11.18 -6.93
CA GLU A 19 -11.26 -10.56 -8.07
C GLU A 19 -10.44 -11.55 -8.91
N GLY A 20 -10.36 -12.82 -8.49
CA GLY A 20 -9.59 -13.86 -9.19
C GLY A 20 -8.08 -13.65 -9.12
N HIS A 21 -7.59 -13.02 -8.06
CA HIS A 21 -6.16 -12.83 -7.81
C HIS A 21 -5.56 -14.06 -7.12
N LEU A 22 -4.52 -14.64 -7.73
CA LEU A 22 -3.65 -15.60 -7.06
C LEU A 22 -2.64 -14.81 -6.22
N ILE A 23 -2.55 -15.14 -4.93
CA ILE A 23 -1.67 -14.46 -3.98
C ILE A 23 -0.98 -15.51 -3.10
N ALA A 24 0.32 -15.38 -2.91
CA ALA A 24 1.08 -16.22 -2.00
C ALA A 24 0.70 -15.91 -0.54
N GLU A 25 0.75 -16.90 0.35
CA GLU A 25 0.34 -16.74 1.76
C GLU A 25 1.20 -15.73 2.53
N ASP A 26 2.50 -15.63 2.20
CA ASP A 26 3.41 -14.63 2.75
C ASP A 26 3.09 -13.22 2.24
N ALA A 27 2.67 -13.08 0.99
CA ALA A 27 2.21 -11.83 0.40
C ALA A 27 0.90 -11.35 1.02
N LEU A 28 -0.03 -12.28 1.31
CA LEU A 28 -1.27 -11.98 2.02
C LEU A 28 -1.00 -11.51 3.46
N GLU A 29 -0.06 -12.14 4.16
CA GLU A 29 0.35 -11.69 5.49
C GLU A 29 0.95 -10.28 5.46
N LYS A 30 1.88 -10.03 4.53
CA LYS A 30 2.46 -8.69 4.34
C LYS A 30 1.40 -7.63 4.03
N LEU A 31 0.45 -7.95 3.16
CA LEU A 31 -0.64 -7.02 2.82
C LEU A 31 -1.57 -6.76 4.02
N THR A 32 -1.75 -7.76 4.89
CA THR A 32 -2.50 -7.62 6.15
C THR A 32 -1.78 -6.66 7.10
N GLU A 33 -0.46 -6.81 7.26
CA GLU A 33 0.36 -5.89 8.07
C GLU A 33 0.28 -4.45 7.55
N GLU A 34 0.30 -4.27 6.22
CA GLU A 34 0.08 -2.96 5.60
C GLU A 34 -1.31 -2.40 5.91
N GLY A 35 -2.34 -3.23 5.89
CA GLY A 35 -3.72 -2.85 6.25
C GLY A 35 -3.86 -2.43 7.72
N VAL A 36 -3.16 -3.11 8.63
CA VAL A 36 -3.10 -2.73 10.06
C VAL A 36 -2.36 -1.40 10.25
N ARG A 37 -1.23 -1.22 9.56
CA ARG A 37 -0.39 -0.01 9.67
C ARG A 37 -1.04 1.23 9.07
N SER A 38 -1.80 1.06 7.99
CA SER A 38 -2.42 2.15 7.23
C SER A 38 -3.95 2.15 7.37
N SER A 39 -4.65 1.43 6.50
CA SER A 39 -6.09 1.18 6.57
C SER A 39 -6.46 -0.02 5.70
N LEU A 40 -7.57 -0.70 6.04
CA LEU A 40 -8.15 -1.76 5.22
C LEU A 40 -8.43 -1.30 3.78
N ARG A 41 -8.91 -0.05 3.59
CA ARG A 41 -9.16 0.51 2.26
C ARG A 41 -7.88 0.56 1.42
N PHE A 42 -6.77 1.01 2.01
CA PHE A 42 -5.51 1.10 1.31
C PHE A 42 -4.96 -0.28 0.94
N ALA A 43 -5.01 -1.26 1.85
CA ALA A 43 -4.62 -2.64 1.54
C ALA A 43 -5.46 -3.25 0.40
N LEU A 44 -6.77 -3.02 0.38
CA LEU A 44 -7.63 -3.46 -0.73
C LEU A 44 -7.23 -2.81 -2.07
N GLN A 45 -6.87 -1.52 -2.04
CA GLN A 45 -6.43 -0.79 -3.24
C GLN A 45 -5.08 -1.26 -3.77
N LEU A 46 -4.22 -1.84 -2.93
CA LEU A 46 -2.93 -2.39 -3.36
C LEU A 46 -3.05 -3.72 -4.11
N LEU A 47 -4.16 -4.45 -4.02
CA LEU A 47 -4.34 -5.75 -4.70
C LEU A 47 -4.23 -5.64 -6.23
N SER A 48 -4.96 -4.69 -6.82
CA SER A 48 -4.98 -4.50 -8.28
C SER A 48 -3.61 -4.12 -8.86
N PRO A 49 -2.89 -3.10 -8.35
CA PRO A 49 -1.54 -2.78 -8.84
C PRO A 49 -0.57 -3.92 -8.59
N SER A 50 -0.64 -4.62 -7.45
CA SER A 50 0.21 -5.79 -7.19
C SER A 50 -0.04 -6.93 -8.19
N SER A 51 -1.29 -7.15 -8.60
CA SER A 51 -1.61 -8.10 -9.67
C SER A 51 -1.04 -7.69 -11.02
N ILE A 52 -1.06 -6.39 -11.35
CA ILE A 52 -0.48 -5.85 -12.58
C ILE A 52 1.04 -6.01 -12.57
N LEU A 53 1.71 -5.75 -11.43
CA LEU A 53 3.15 -5.93 -11.28
C LEU A 53 3.55 -7.40 -11.46
N ALA A 54 2.82 -8.33 -10.82
CA ALA A 54 3.05 -9.76 -10.99
C ALA A 54 2.95 -10.17 -12.47
N LYS A 55 1.89 -9.73 -13.17
CA LYS A 55 1.67 -9.99 -14.60
C LYS A 55 2.78 -9.39 -15.47
N THR A 56 3.21 -8.18 -15.18
CA THR A 56 4.31 -7.51 -15.89
C THR A 56 5.63 -8.26 -15.71
N ALA A 57 5.84 -8.87 -14.54
CA ALA A 57 6.98 -9.73 -14.25
C ALA A 57 6.83 -11.17 -14.82
N GLY A 58 5.81 -11.44 -15.62
CA GLY A 58 5.55 -12.76 -16.22
C GLY A 58 5.00 -13.81 -15.26
N ARG A 59 4.49 -13.40 -14.09
CA ARG A 59 3.91 -14.27 -13.05
C ARG A 59 2.40 -14.08 -12.97
N SER A 60 1.70 -15.15 -12.59
CA SER A 60 0.25 -15.09 -12.31
C SER A 60 -0.07 -14.90 -10.82
N GLU A 61 0.89 -15.22 -9.94
CA GLU A 61 0.76 -15.13 -8.49
C GLU A 61 1.45 -13.88 -7.94
N ILE A 62 0.73 -13.16 -7.08
CA ILE A 62 1.21 -12.00 -6.34
C ILE A 62 2.13 -12.46 -5.21
N THR A 63 3.33 -11.88 -5.16
CA THR A 63 4.36 -12.17 -4.16
C THR A 63 4.62 -10.97 -3.25
N THR A 64 5.36 -11.18 -2.17
CA THR A 64 5.77 -10.11 -1.23
C THR A 64 6.55 -8.97 -1.89
N LYS A 65 7.20 -9.21 -3.03
CA LYS A 65 7.89 -8.18 -3.83
C LYS A 65 6.90 -7.24 -4.50
N ASP A 66 5.86 -7.78 -5.11
CA ASP A 66 4.83 -6.98 -5.80
C ASP A 66 4.09 -6.08 -4.81
N ILE A 67 3.79 -6.60 -3.60
CA ILE A 67 3.19 -5.78 -2.52
C ILE A 67 4.16 -4.66 -2.09
N ALA A 68 5.45 -4.94 -1.98
CA ALA A 68 6.45 -3.94 -1.58
C ALA A 68 6.52 -2.81 -2.59
N GLU A 69 6.66 -3.17 -3.86
CA GLU A 69 6.79 -2.23 -4.98
C GLU A 69 5.51 -1.41 -5.16
N ALA A 70 4.34 -2.05 -5.11
CA ALA A 70 3.06 -1.33 -5.14
C ALA A 70 2.96 -0.35 -3.96
N ASN A 71 3.44 -0.72 -2.78
CA ASN A 71 3.41 0.16 -1.61
C ASN A 71 4.39 1.34 -1.72
N GLU A 72 5.48 1.21 -2.46
CA GLU A 72 6.39 2.32 -2.76
C GLU A 72 5.80 3.27 -3.80
N LEU A 73 5.14 2.72 -4.83
CA LEU A 73 4.52 3.51 -5.91
C LEU A 73 3.25 4.24 -5.47
N PHE A 74 2.47 3.66 -4.56
CA PHE A 74 1.21 4.22 -4.09
C PHE A 74 1.31 4.62 -2.63
N MET A 75 1.14 5.91 -2.34
CA MET A 75 1.22 6.44 -0.98
C MET A 75 -0.13 6.35 -0.27
N ASP A 76 -0.11 5.90 0.98
CA ASP A 76 -1.27 6.07 1.86
C ASP A 76 -1.44 7.53 2.31
N ALA A 77 -2.63 7.88 2.79
CA ALA A 77 -2.96 9.25 3.20
C ALA A 77 -2.01 9.83 4.27
N ARG A 78 -1.49 9.01 5.19
CA ARG A 78 -0.56 9.47 6.23
C ARG A 78 0.80 9.80 5.63
N ARG A 79 1.32 8.94 4.74
CA ARG A 79 2.56 9.23 3.99
C ARG A 79 2.42 10.48 3.12
N SER A 80 1.29 10.63 2.42
CA SER A 80 1.03 11.82 1.59
C SER A 80 0.99 13.10 2.42
N ALA A 81 0.33 13.10 3.58
CA ALA A 81 0.30 14.24 4.49
C ALA A 81 1.70 14.61 5.01
N LYS A 82 2.53 13.61 5.36
CA LYS A 82 3.90 13.83 5.83
C LYS A 82 4.78 14.48 4.74
N VAL A 83 4.66 14.00 3.50
CA VAL A 83 5.39 14.60 2.37
C VAL A 83 4.96 16.05 2.16
N LEU A 84 3.66 16.35 2.20
CA LEU A 84 3.16 17.71 2.05
C LEU A 84 3.72 18.66 3.14
N MET A 85 3.74 18.22 4.40
CA MET A 85 4.33 19.00 5.50
C MET A 85 5.82 19.26 5.29
N SER A 86 6.59 18.24 4.90
CA SER A 86 8.03 18.40 4.66
C SER A 86 8.36 19.33 3.49
N ILE A 87 7.51 19.35 2.45
CA ILE A 87 7.65 20.28 1.32
C ILE A 87 7.34 21.71 1.77
N GLY A 88 6.32 21.90 2.62
CA GLY A 88 5.99 23.21 3.19
C GLY A 88 7.14 23.80 4.02
N GLU A 89 7.75 23.00 4.88
CA GLU A 89 8.90 23.42 5.71
C GLU A 89 10.13 23.79 4.86
N ALA A 90 10.38 23.08 3.76
CA ALA A 90 11.47 23.39 2.83
C ALA A 90 11.23 24.68 2.03
N SER A 91 9.96 25.06 1.81
CA SER A 91 9.60 26.29 1.10
C SER A 91 9.71 27.55 1.99
N GLU A 92 9.54 27.42 3.31
CA GLU A 92 9.68 28.52 4.27
C GLU A 92 11.16 28.84 4.61
N ALA A 93 12.08 27.92 4.33
CA ALA A 93 13.51 28.08 4.61
C ALA A 93 14.29 28.90 3.57
N VAL A 94 13.64 29.49 2.56
CA VAL A 94 14.30 30.44 1.65
C VAL A 94 14.49 31.76 2.40
N PRO A 95 15.72 32.18 2.76
CA PRO A 95 15.93 33.49 3.32
C PRO A 95 15.48 34.50 2.27
N MET A 96 14.61 35.44 2.63
CA MET A 96 14.53 36.70 1.90
C MET A 96 15.94 37.30 1.94
N GLU A 97 16.72 37.09 0.88
CA GLU A 97 17.92 37.89 0.66
C GLU A 97 17.44 39.31 0.43
N THR A 98 17.66 40.12 1.45
CA THR A 98 17.56 41.58 1.39
C THR A 98 18.55 42.07 0.33
N SER A 99 18.05 42.69 -0.73
CA SER A 99 18.78 43.64 -1.59
C SER A 99 17.79 44.57 -2.26
#